data_AF-A0A7X4ALE4-F1
#
_entry.id   AF-A0A7X4ALE4-F1
#
_cell.length_a   1.000
_cell.length_b   1.000
_cell.length_c   1.000
_cell.angle_alpha   90.00
_cell.angle_beta   90.00
_cell.angle_gamma   90.00
#
_symmetry.space_group_name_H-M   'P 1'
#
loop_
_entity.id
_entity.type
_entity.pdbx_description
1 polymer ?
#
loop_
_entity_poly.entity_id
_entity_poly.type
_entity_poly.pdbx_seq_one_letter_code
_entity_poly.pdbx_strand_id
1 'polypeptide(L)'
;YCDVPVNVAQAALGDEIEVPTLEGGEKVKIRPGMQSGSRLRLRGKGVPFVNSGRRGDLIVQVVVTTPTKLNQEQRRLFEKLRDILPIDNQPSEKGIFDKVKDYLTQ
;
A
#
# COMPACT_ATOMS: atom_id res chain seq x y z
N TYR A 1 3.35 5.86 13.43
CA TYR A 1 2.65 5.37 12.23
C TYR A 1 3.00 6.34 11.10
N CYS A 2 3.29 5.84 9.91
CA CYS A 2 3.69 6.66 8.76
C CYS A 2 3.15 6.03 7.48
N ASP A 3 2.60 6.87 6.61
CA ASP A 3 2.22 6.47 5.25
C ASP A 3 3.37 6.75 4.31
N VAL A 4 3.70 5.75 3.49
CA VAL A 4 4.78 5.85 2.51
C VAL A 4 4.19 5.66 1.12
N PRO A 5 4.18 6.72 0.29
CA PRO A 5 3.67 6.63 -1.06
C PRO A 5 4.65 5.85 -1.94
N VAL A 6 4.11 4.91 -2.72
CA VAL A 6 4.85 4.21 -3.77
C VAL A 6 4.07 4.30 -5.07
N ASN A 7 4.76 4.33 -6.21
CA ASN A 7 4.09 4.27 -7.49
C ASN A 7 3.68 2.82 -7.84
N VAL A 8 2.79 2.68 -8.83
CA VAL A 8 2.26 1.36 -9.23
C VAL A 8 3.36 0.40 -9.71
N ALA A 9 4.43 0.91 -10.32
CA ALA A 9 5.53 0.07 -10.81
C ALA A 9 6.35 -0.50 -9.65
N GLN A 10 6.66 0.31 -8.63
CA GLN A 10 7.32 -0.14 -7.40
C GLN A 10 6.47 -1.19 -6.66
N ALA A 11 5.16 -0.96 -6.57
CA ALA A 11 4.24 -1.91 -5.93
C ALA A 11 4.15 -3.24 -6.72
N ALA A 12 4.09 -3.17 -8.04
CA ALA A 12 3.97 -4.35 -8.90
C ALA A 12 5.27 -5.16 -8.98
N LEU A 13 6.40 -4.49 -9.18
CA LEU A 13 7.70 -5.12 -9.44
C LEU A 13 8.52 -5.37 -8.16
N GLY A 14 8.16 -4.71 -7.06
CA GLY A 14 8.99 -4.61 -5.87
C GLY A 14 10.06 -3.53 -6.01
N ASP A 15 10.55 -3.08 -4.87
CA ASP A 15 11.57 -2.03 -4.78
C ASP A 15 12.23 -2.03 -3.38
N GLU A 16 13.30 -1.27 -3.20
CA GLU A 16 13.85 -0.92 -1.90
C GLU A 16 13.74 0.61 -1.72
N ILE A 17 12.96 1.04 -0.72
CA ILE A 17 12.72 2.46 -0.46
C ILE A 17 13.27 2.86 0.91
N GLU A 18 13.61 4.13 1.06
CA GLU A 18 14.03 4.69 2.34
C GLU A 18 12.84 5.35 3.04
N VAL A 19 12.60 4.94 4.29
CA VAL A 19 11.50 5.44 5.12
C VAL A 19 12.07 6.30 6.26
N PRO A 20 11.59 7.53 6.46
CA PRO A 20 12.04 8.37 7.55
C PRO A 20 11.60 7.79 8.90
N THR A 21 12.55 7.71 9.82
CA THR A 21 12.33 7.34 11.23
C THR A 21 12.84 8.45 12.15
N LEU A 22 12.64 8.30 13.46
CA LEU A 22 13.14 9.25 14.46
C LEU A 22 14.68 9.33 14.51
N GLU A 23 15.39 8.33 13.97
CA GLU A 23 16.85 8.23 14.01
C GLU A 23 17.50 8.40 12.63
N GLY A 24 16.72 8.78 11.61
CA GLY A 24 17.17 8.86 10.22
C GLY A 24 16.39 7.92 9.30
N GLY A 25 16.89 7.68 8.09
CA GLY A 25 16.25 6.80 7.12
C GLY A 25 16.50 5.32 7.40
N GLU A 26 15.47 4.49 7.22
CA GLU A 26 15.54 3.04 7.28
C GLU A 26 15.14 2.45 5.92
N LYS A 27 15.92 1.50 5.43
CA LYS A 27 15.60 0.80 4.18
C LYS A 27 14.49 -0.22 4.39
N VAL A 28 13.49 -0.17 3.52
CA VAL A 28 12.32 -1.04 3.57
C VAL A 28 12.10 -1.68 2.21
N LYS A 29 11.95 -3.01 2.21
CA LYS A 29 11.70 -3.78 1.00
C LYS A 29 10.20 -3.79 0.66
N ILE A 30 9.87 -3.29 -0.52
CA ILE A 30 8.57 -3.48 -1.16
C ILE A 30 8.63 -4.80 -1.92
N ARG A 31 7.76 -5.74 -1.54
CA ARG A 31 7.66 -7.03 -2.22
C ARG A 31 6.91 -6.86 -3.54
N PRO A 32 7.26 -7.62 -4.60
CA PRO A 32 6.46 -7.64 -5.82
C PRO A 32 4.99 -7.96 -5.53
N GLY A 33 4.08 -7.23 -6.17
CA GLY A 33 2.63 -7.37 -5.98
C GLY A 33 2.10 -6.83 -4.65
N MET A 34 2.84 -5.99 -3.92
CA MET A 34 2.39 -5.42 -2.66
C MET A 34 1.17 -4.52 -2.87
N GLN A 35 0.08 -4.83 -2.15
CA GLN A 35 -1.17 -4.09 -2.26
C GLN A 35 -1.15 -2.81 -1.42
N SER A 36 -1.87 -1.79 -1.88
CA SER A 36 -2.09 -0.57 -1.09
C SER A 36 -2.75 -0.90 0.25
N GLY A 37 -2.35 -0.20 1.31
CA GLY A 37 -2.78 -0.48 2.68
C GLY A 37 -1.96 -1.58 3.38
N SER A 38 -1.03 -2.25 2.70
CA SER A 38 -0.10 -3.19 3.33
C SER A 38 0.67 -2.52 4.46
N ARG A 39 0.75 -3.18 5.61
CA ARG A 39 1.47 -2.67 6.79
C ARG A 39 2.76 -3.45 7.04
N LEU A 40 3.84 -2.71 7.24
CA LEU A 40 5.15 -3.21 7.59
C LEU A 40 5.51 -2.72 8.99
N ARG A 41 6.11 -3.59 9.79
CA ARG A 41 6.50 -3.28 11.17
C ARG A 41 8.01 -3.22 11.29
N LEU A 42 8.52 -2.02 11.55
CA LEU A 42 9.92 -1.77 11.83
C LEU A 42 10.14 -1.83 13.34
N ARG A 43 10.72 -2.96 13.80
CA ARG A 43 10.88 -3.23 15.23
C ARG A 43 11.88 -2.28 15.87
N GLY A 44 11.52 -1.72 17.02
CA GLY A 44 12.42 -0.83 17.78
C GLY A 44 12.68 0.54 17.13
N LYS A 45 12.03 0.85 16.00
CA LYS A 45 12.14 2.16 15.30
C LYS A 45 11.06 3.15 15.72
N GLY A 46 10.26 2.80 16.73
CA GLY A 46 9.25 3.67 17.31
C GLY A 46 9.79 4.57 18.42
N VAL A 47 8.86 5.19 19.15
CA VAL A 47 9.16 6.14 20.23
C VAL A 47 9.88 5.44 21.38
N PRO A 48 10.94 6.04 21.96
CA PRO A 48 11.58 5.52 23.15
C PRO A 48 10.69 5.64 24.39
N PHE A 49 10.70 4.62 25.25
CA PHE A 49 10.02 4.68 26.54
C PHE A 49 10.90 5.43 27.56
N VAL A 50 10.31 6.43 28.21
CA VAL A 50 11.02 7.37 29.12
C VAL A 50 11.81 6.66 30.23
N ASN A 51 11.31 5.52 30.73
CA ASN A 51 11.84 4.89 31.96
C ASN A 51 12.46 3.49 31.77
N SER A 52 12.52 2.94 30.55
CA SER A 52 12.87 1.52 30.38
C SER A 52 13.91 1.21 29.31
N GLY A 53 14.50 2.22 28.65
CA GLY A 53 15.47 2.04 27.56
C GLY A 53 14.96 1.27 26.34
N ARG A 54 13.71 0.78 26.40
CA ARG A 54 13.02 0.06 25.32
C ARG A 54 12.49 1.08 24.31
N ARG A 55 12.30 0.63 23.07
CA ARG A 55 11.61 1.39 22.03
C ARG A 55 10.36 0.65 21.57
N GLY A 56 9.35 1.43 21.18
CA GLY A 56 8.21 0.93 20.45
C GLY A 56 8.56 0.56 19.01
N ASP A 57 7.56 0.14 18.25
CA ASP A 57 7.69 -0.19 16.83
C ASP A 57 7.14 0.95 15.96
N LEU A 58 7.70 1.12 14.76
CA LEU A 58 7.14 1.97 13.73
C LEU A 58 6.30 1.11 12.77
N ILE A 59 5.02 1.44 12.67
CA ILE A 59 4.12 0.87 11.65
C ILE A 59 4.17 1.77 10.42
N VAL A 60 4.60 1.20 9.30
CA VAL A 60 4.63 1.81 7.98
C VAL A 60 3.48 1.25 7.17
N GLN A 61 2.64 2.11 6.61
CA GLN A 61 1.60 1.71 5.68
C GLN A 61 1.98 2.15 4.28
N VAL A 62 1.99 1.20 3.35
CA VAL A 62 2.31 1.45 1.95
C VAL A 62 1.05 1.95 1.26
N VAL A 63 1.15 3.08 0.58
CA VAL A 63 0.05 3.69 -0.17
C VAL A 63 0.44 3.75 -1.64
N VAL A 64 -0.27 3.00 -2.48
CA VAL A 64 -0.05 3.05 -3.92
C VAL A 64 -0.71 4.30 -4.48
N THR A 65 0.07 5.19 -5.08
CA THR A 65 -0.41 6.46 -5.63
C THR A 65 -0.49 6.41 -7.15
N THR A 66 -1.65 6.76 -7.69
CA THR A 66 -1.87 6.90 -9.14
C THR A 66 -1.33 8.25 -9.62
N PRO A 67 -0.49 8.30 -10.67
CA PRO A 67 0.03 9.55 -11.20
C PRO A 67 -1.09 10.41 -11.82
N THR A 68 -1.11 11.72 -11.51
CA THR A 68 -2.13 12.66 -11.98
C THR A 68 -1.76 13.37 -13.29
N LYS A 69 -0.48 13.38 -13.65
CA LYS A 69 0.04 13.95 -14.90
C LYS A 69 1.03 12.97 -15.51
N LEU A 70 0.93 12.76 -16.82
CA LEU A 70 1.78 11.86 -17.59
C LEU A 70 2.35 12.60 -18.79
N ASN A 71 3.64 12.42 -19.03
CA ASN A 71 4.24 12.81 -20.31
C ASN A 71 3.87 11.81 -21.42
N GLN A 72 4.27 12.08 -22.66
CA GLN A 72 3.91 11.26 -23.82
C GLN A 72 4.37 9.80 -23.69
N GLU A 73 5.60 9.59 -23.21
CA GLU A 73 6.15 8.25 -23.04
C GLU A 73 5.43 7.47 -21.94
N GLN A 74 5.25 8.08 -20.77
CA GLN A 74 4.55 7.49 -19.64
C GLN A 74 3.12 7.11 -20.03
N ARG A 75 2.37 8.01 -20.69
CA ARG A 75 1.01 7.73 -21.19
C ARG A 75 0.98 6.48 -22.06
N ARG A 76 1.87 6.40 -23.04
CA ARG A 76 1.97 5.23 -23.94
C ARG A 76 2.23 3.93 -23.17
N LEU A 77 3.06 3.97 -22.13
CA LEU A 77 3.33 2.79 -21.29
C LEU A 77 2.10 2.39 -20.46
N PHE A 78 1.41 3.35 -19.87
CA PHE A 78 0.19 3.09 -19.10
C PHE A 78 -0.96 2.58 -19.98
N GLU A 79 -1.10 3.07 -21.22
CA GLU A 79 -2.07 2.54 -22.19
C GLU A 79 -1.78 1.08 -22.52
N LYS A 80 -0.51 0.72 -22.78
CA LYS A 80 -0.13 -0.68 -22.98
C LYS A 80 -0.43 -1.55 -21.77
N LEU A 81 -0.11 -1.07 -20.56
CA LEU A 81 -0.42 -1.79 -19.32
C LEU A 81 -1.92 -2.00 -19.14
N ARG A 82 -2.73 -0.98 -19.41
CA ARG A 82 -4.20 -1.06 -19.37
C ARG A 82 -4.73 -2.17 -20.28
N ASP A 83 -4.14 -2.33 -21.47
CA ASP A 83 -4.63 -3.28 -22.46
C ASP A 83 -4.22 -4.74 -22.16
N ILE A 84 -3.12 -4.97 -21.41
CA ILE A 84 -2.61 -6.32 -21.10
C ILE A 84 -2.96 -6.82 -19.70
N LEU A 85 -3.20 -5.93 -18.74
CA LEU A 85 -3.50 -6.31 -17.36
C LEU A 85 -4.97 -6.74 -17.22
N PRO A 86 -5.27 -7.75 -16.39
CA PRO A 86 -6.65 -8.17 -16.17
C PRO A 86 -7.46 -7.06 -15.49
N ILE A 87 -8.68 -6.84 -15.97
CA ILE A 87 -9.63 -5.89 -15.40
C ILE A 87 -10.75 -6.70 -14.74
N ASP A 88 -10.87 -6.58 -13.42
CA ASP A 88 -12.07 -6.99 -12.70
C ASP A 88 -12.78 -5.73 -12.19
N ASN A 89 -13.64 -5.17 -13.04
CA ASN A 89 -14.49 -4.04 -12.70
C ASN A 89 -15.82 -4.50 -12.09
N GLN A 90 -15.92 -5.75 -11.62
CA GLN A 90 -17.14 -6.19 -10.95
C GLN A 90 -17.30 -5.41 -9.64
N PRO A 91 -18.39 -4.64 -9.48
CA PRO A 91 -18.71 -4.09 -8.18
C PRO A 91 -18.87 -5.26 -7.22
N SER A 92 -18.25 -5.18 -6.04
CA SER A 92 -18.40 -6.23 -5.02
C SER A 92 -19.84 -6.24 -4.51
N GLU A 93 -20.71 -7.03 -5.15
CA GLU A 93 -22.14 -7.19 -4.80
C GLU A 93 -22.40 -7.84 -3.43
N LYS A 94 -21.34 -8.32 -2.77
CA LYS A 94 -21.38 -9.01 -1.47
C LYS A 94 -21.97 -8.18 -0.31
N GLY A 95 -22.31 -6.91 -0.51
CA GLY A 95 -22.91 -6.08 0.53
C GLY A 95 -24.44 -5.96 0.49
N ILE A 96 -25.06 -6.15 -0.68
CA ILE A 96 -26.47 -5.81 -0.90
C ILE A 96 -27.34 -7.07 -0.94
N PHE A 97 -26.92 -8.10 -1.67
CA PHE A 97 -27.68 -9.35 -1.75
C PHE A 97 -27.69 -10.14 -0.43
N ASP A 98 -26.59 -10.12 0.32
CA ASP A 98 -26.51 -10.78 1.63
C ASP A 98 -27.50 -10.16 2.65
N LYS A 99 -27.65 -8.83 2.64
CA LYS A 99 -28.61 -8.13 3.53
C LYS A 99 -30.08 -8.43 3.21
N VAL A 100 -30.42 -8.63 1.93
CA VAL A 100 -31.79 -8.97 1.52
C VAL A 100 -32.11 -10.43 1.85
N LYS A 101 -31.12 -11.32 1.76
CA LYS A 101 -31.29 -12.73 2.08
C LYS A 101 -31.51 -12.97 3.58
N ASP A 102 -30.84 -12.19 4.43
CA ASP A 102 -31.06 -12.22 5.89
C ASP A 102 -32.48 -11.79 6.28
N TYR A 103 -33.10 -10.85 5.55
CA TYR A 103 -34.47 -10.39 5.80
C TYR A 103 -35.56 -11.34 5.27
N LEU A 104 -35.27 -12.12 4.23
CA LEU A 104 -36.22 -13.07 3.63
C LEU A 104 -36.18 -14.46 4.27
N THR A 105 -35.19 -14.72 5.14
CA THR A 105 -35.04 -15.99 5.87
C THR A 105 -35.49 -15.86 7.34
N GLN A 106 -36.18 -14.78 7.69
CA GLN A 106 -36.74 -14.51 9.02
C GLN A 106 -38.26 -14.47 8.99
#